data_AF-A0A397SFR0-F1
#
_entry.id   AF-A0A397SFR0-F1
#
_cell.length_a   1.000
_cell.length_b   1.000
_cell.length_c   1.000
_cell.angle_alpha   90.00
_cell.angle_beta   90.00
_cell.angle_gamma   90.00
#
_symmetry.space_group_name_H-M   'P 1'
#
loop_
_entity.id
_entity.type
_entity.pdbx_description
1 polymer ?
#
loop_
_entity_poly.entity_id
_entity_poly.type
_entity_poly.pdbx_seq_one_letter_code
_entity_poly.pdbx_strand_id
1 'polypeptide(L)'
;MDAETLVHLDHIKELEELQDLIGKLNLDNPFTAENFVQYDNSELTTEMISDEEILKVVLPNSQEKEVDELVSDPLPPIHHGEAIEFYDKIILYLEQQEINFNMKKEEVKFIKKLKKDALKQQFISAKQTILDNFINIA
;
A
#
# COMPACT_ATOMS: atom_id res chain seq x y z
N MET A 1 51.19 -0.08 13.57
CA MET A 1 49.78 -0.39 13.28
C MET A 1 49.43 0.49 12.10
N ASP A 2 49.22 -0.13 10.94
CA ASP A 2 48.92 0.57 9.68
C ASP A 2 47.45 1.02 9.67
N ALA A 3 47.12 1.98 8.80
CA ALA A 3 45.76 2.52 8.71
C ALA A 3 44.72 1.43 8.35
N GLU A 4 45.13 0.41 7.58
CA GLU A 4 44.29 -0.74 7.23
C GLU A 4 43.93 -1.62 8.43
N THR A 5 44.84 -1.86 9.38
CA THR A 5 44.47 -2.63 10.60
C THR A 5 43.49 -1.89 11.49
N LEU A 6 43.54 -0.55 11.52
CA LEU A 6 42.61 0.25 12.31
C LEU A 6 41.19 0.20 11.72
N VAL A 7 41.08 0.38 10.40
CA VAL A 7 39.81 0.28 9.66
C VAL A 7 39.18 -1.10 9.80
N HIS A 8 39.99 -2.16 9.71
CA HIS A 8 39.49 -3.53 9.91
C HIS A 8 38.97 -3.77 11.32
N LEU A 9 39.61 -3.19 12.35
CA LEU A 9 39.17 -3.33 13.73
C LEU A 9 37.84 -2.59 13.98
N ASP A 10 37.72 -1.38 13.43
CA ASP A 10 36.50 -0.59 13.51
C ASP A 10 35.34 -1.32 12.81
N HIS A 11 35.58 -1.90 11.63
CA HIS A 11 34.58 -2.67 10.90
C HIS A 11 34.08 -3.92 11.67
N ILE A 12 34.99 -4.65 12.32
CA ILE A 12 34.62 -5.81 13.15
C ILE A 12 33.73 -5.39 14.31
N LYS A 13 34.03 -4.24 14.94
CA LYS A 13 33.24 -3.71 16.05
C LYS A 13 31.84 -3.28 15.60
N GLU A 14 31.72 -2.63 14.46
CA GLU A 14 30.42 -2.26 13.87
C GLU A 14 29.57 -3.50 13.56
N LEU A 15 30.18 -4.57 13.03
CA LEU A 15 29.48 -5.83 12.78
C LEU A 15 28.98 -6.50 14.07
N GLU A 16 29.75 -6.43 15.15
CA GLU A 16 29.34 -6.96 16.46
C GLU A 16 28.14 -6.18 17.03
N GLU A 17 28.18 -4.84 16.97
CA GLU A 17 27.07 -3.99 17.39
C GLU A 17 25.80 -4.23 16.55
N LEU A 18 25.93 -4.44 15.24
CA LEU A 18 24.83 -4.82 14.35
C LEU A 18 24.25 -6.19 14.69
N GLN A 19 25.11 -7.18 14.99
CA GLN A 19 24.66 -8.52 15.36
C GLN A 19 23.85 -8.52 16.66
N ASP A 20 24.26 -7.70 17.63
CA ASP A 20 23.53 -7.47 18.87
C ASP A 20 22.15 -6.82 18.64
N LEU A 21 22.06 -5.90 17.68
CA LEU A 21 20.79 -5.29 17.29
C LEU A 21 19.88 -6.29 16.59
N ILE A 22 20.41 -7.11 15.69
CA ILE A 22 19.64 -8.16 15.01
C ILE A 22 19.12 -9.18 16.02
N GLY A 23 19.93 -9.56 17.03
CA GLY A 23 19.52 -10.48 18.09
C GLY A 23 18.37 -9.95 18.96
N LYS A 24 18.11 -8.64 18.97
CA LYS A 24 16.95 -8.03 19.66
C LYS A 24 15.67 -8.08 18.83
N LEU A 25 15.78 -8.32 17.52
CA LEU A 25 14.63 -8.52 16.65
C LEU A 25 14.13 -9.95 16.88
N ASN A 26 12.90 -10.11 17.38
CA ASN A 26 12.27 -11.42 17.58
C ASN A 26 11.90 -12.05 16.23
N LEU A 27 12.90 -12.41 15.44
CA LEU A 27 12.75 -13.09 14.15
C LEU A 27 12.88 -14.59 14.35
N ASP A 28 12.00 -15.37 13.73
CA ASP A 28 12.05 -16.84 13.79
C ASP A 28 13.32 -17.41 13.14
N ASN A 29 13.91 -16.66 12.20
CA ASN A 29 15.17 -16.99 11.54
C ASN A 29 15.99 -15.69 11.31
N PRO A 30 16.72 -15.22 12.35
CA PRO A 30 17.50 -13.99 12.24
C PRO A 30 18.68 -14.19 11.29
N PHE A 31 18.92 -13.21 10.42
CA PHE A 31 20.10 -13.17 9.55
C PHE A 31 21.34 -12.67 10.32
N THR A 32 22.53 -12.82 9.75
CA THR A 32 23.78 -12.32 10.35
C THR A 32 24.05 -10.88 9.94
N ALA A 33 24.85 -10.16 10.73
CA ALA A 33 25.29 -8.80 10.41
C ALA A 33 26.03 -8.75 9.05
N GLU A 34 26.84 -9.77 8.75
CA GLU A 34 27.53 -9.90 7.46
C GLU A 34 26.55 -9.98 6.28
N ASN A 35 25.50 -10.80 6.41
CA ASN A 35 24.48 -10.96 5.38
C ASN A 35 23.69 -9.67 5.19
N PHE A 36 23.41 -8.95 6.28
CA PHE A 36 22.71 -7.67 6.23
C PHE A 36 23.51 -6.61 5.47
N VAL A 37 24.80 -6.45 5.81
CA VAL A 37 25.70 -5.51 5.12
C VAL A 37 25.88 -5.89 3.65
N GLN A 38 25.97 -7.18 3.34
CA GLN A 38 26.04 -7.63 1.95
C GLN A 38 24.75 -7.30 1.16
N TYR A 39 23.58 -7.47 1.79
CA TYR A 39 22.30 -7.16 1.15
C TYR A 39 22.16 -5.67 0.85
N ASP A 40 22.50 -4.80 1.81
CA ASP A 40 22.49 -3.34 1.65
C ASP A 40 23.41 -2.88 0.50
N ASN A 41 24.61 -3.47 0.41
CA ASN A 41 25.54 -3.23 -0.71
C ASN A 41 25.03 -3.77 -2.05
N SER A 42 24.24 -4.85 -2.06
CA SER A 42 23.62 -5.39 -3.28
C SER A 42 22.39 -4.60 -3.73
N GLU A 43 21.68 -3.95 -2.81
CA GLU A 43 20.56 -3.05 -3.11
C GLU A 43 21.06 -1.71 -3.69
N LEU A 44 22.31 -1.33 -3.38
CA LEU A 44 22.99 -0.17 -3.97
C LEU A 44 23.34 -0.35 -5.46
N THR A 45 23.50 -1.59 -5.96
CA THR A 45 23.60 -1.82 -7.42
C THR A 45 22.21 -1.68 -8.03
N THR A 46 21.95 -0.47 -8.48
CA THR A 46 20.66 0.15 -8.79
C THR A 46 19.98 -0.39 -10.06
N GLU A 47 19.95 -1.70 -10.26
CA GLU A 47 18.95 -2.26 -11.19
C GLU A 47 17.70 -2.52 -10.37
N MET A 48 16.78 -1.54 -10.39
CA MET A 48 15.39 -1.80 -10.00
C MET A 48 14.97 -3.08 -10.71
N ILE A 49 14.55 -4.08 -9.95
CA ILE A 49 13.95 -5.28 -10.50
C ILE A 49 12.89 -4.85 -11.52
N SER A 50 13.05 -5.33 -12.75
CA SER A 50 12.14 -4.96 -13.83
C SER A 50 10.75 -5.56 -13.56
N ASP A 51 9.70 -4.88 -14.02
CA ASP A 51 8.34 -5.42 -13.92
C ASP A 51 8.24 -6.81 -14.56
N GLU A 52 9.00 -7.08 -15.63
CA GLU A 52 9.12 -8.40 -16.24
C GLU A 52 9.74 -9.47 -15.33
N GLU A 53 10.76 -9.13 -14.53
CA GLU A 53 11.34 -10.06 -13.55
C GLU A 53 10.40 -10.31 -12.37
N ILE A 54 9.71 -9.27 -11.89
CA ILE A 54 8.67 -9.41 -10.86
C ILE A 54 7.57 -10.36 -11.34
N LEU A 55 7.09 -10.16 -12.57
CA LEU A 55 6.02 -10.99 -13.16
C LEU A 55 6.45 -12.45 -13.34
N LYS A 56 7.72 -12.73 -13.68
CA LYS A 56 8.23 -14.12 -13.80
C LYS A 56 8.25 -14.87 -12.48
N VAL A 57 8.51 -14.18 -11.38
CA VAL A 57 8.53 -14.79 -10.04
C VAL A 57 7.10 -15.05 -9.54
N VAL A 58 6.17 -14.13 -9.79
CA VAL A 58 4.76 -14.25 -9.37
C VAL A 58 3.98 -15.24 -10.25
N LEU A 59 4.32 -15.31 -11.54
CA LEU A 59 3.65 -16.17 -12.52
C LEU A 59 4.71 -17.03 -13.24
N PRO A 60 5.20 -18.13 -12.63
CA PRO A 60 6.28 -18.94 -13.20
C PRO A 60 5.92 -19.65 -14.52
N ASN A 61 4.76 -19.37 -15.13
CA ASN A 61 4.35 -19.98 -16.40
C ASN A 61 3.31 -19.18 -17.21
N SER A 62 3.43 -17.87 -17.34
CA SER A 62 2.66 -17.12 -18.33
C SER A 62 3.47 -16.93 -19.61
N GLN A 63 3.31 -17.86 -20.56
CA GLN A 63 3.61 -17.55 -21.95
C GLN A 63 2.84 -16.27 -22.32
N GLU A 64 3.56 -15.30 -22.89
CA GLU A 64 3.12 -14.04 -23.46
C GLU A 64 1.61 -14.01 -23.71
N LYS A 65 0.86 -13.59 -22.70
CA LYS A 65 -0.46 -13.03 -22.93
C LYS A 65 -0.20 -11.55 -23.00
N GLU A 66 -0.40 -11.00 -24.20
CA GLU A 66 -0.67 -9.60 -24.40
C GLU A 66 -1.49 -9.08 -23.22
N VAL A 67 -1.18 -7.86 -22.80
CA VAL A 67 -1.89 -7.11 -21.78
C VAL A 67 -3.35 -6.95 -22.24
N ASP A 68 -4.15 -8.00 -22.06
CA ASP A 68 -5.58 -7.90 -21.85
C ASP A 68 -5.65 -7.09 -20.56
N GLU A 69 -5.82 -5.78 -20.75
CA GLU A 69 -6.39 -4.84 -19.81
C GLU A 69 -7.19 -5.64 -18.81
N LEU A 70 -6.59 -5.85 -17.61
CA LEU A 70 -7.06 -6.81 -16.61
C LEU A 70 -8.56 -6.85 -16.70
N VAL A 71 -9.12 -7.97 -17.18
CA VAL A 71 -10.54 -8.26 -17.09
C VAL A 71 -10.79 -8.41 -15.60
N SER A 72 -10.78 -7.27 -14.92
CA SER A 72 -11.14 -7.11 -13.53
C SER A 72 -12.62 -7.36 -13.58
N ASP A 73 -13.01 -8.54 -13.13
CA ASP A 73 -14.41 -8.87 -12.93
C ASP A 73 -15.06 -7.63 -12.31
N PRO A 74 -16.15 -7.12 -12.92
CA PRO A 74 -16.75 -5.88 -12.45
C PRO A 74 -17.01 -6.03 -10.96
N LEU A 75 -16.40 -5.13 -10.18
CA LEU A 75 -16.53 -5.16 -8.73
C LEU A 75 -18.02 -5.22 -8.38
N PRO A 76 -18.39 -5.99 -7.35
CA PRO A 76 -19.77 -6.11 -6.96
C PRO A 76 -20.35 -4.71 -6.73
N PRO A 77 -21.53 -4.40 -7.29
CA PRO A 77 -22.14 -3.10 -7.12
C PRO A 77 -22.43 -2.86 -5.64
N ILE A 78 -21.97 -1.72 -5.13
CA ILE A 78 -22.20 -1.31 -3.74
C ILE A 78 -23.44 -0.42 -3.65
N HIS A 79 -24.17 -0.52 -2.55
CA HIS A 79 -25.30 0.34 -2.28
C HIS A 79 -24.85 1.76 -1.87
N HIS A 80 -25.68 2.78 -2.14
CA HIS A 80 -25.34 4.17 -1.81
C HIS A 80 -25.03 4.38 -0.32
N GLY A 81 -25.74 3.68 0.57
CA GLY A 81 -25.48 3.71 2.01
C GLY A 81 -24.10 3.17 2.38
N GLU A 82 -23.70 2.05 1.78
CA GLU A 82 -22.38 1.44 2.01
C GLU A 82 -21.26 2.35 1.51
N ALA A 83 -21.44 2.98 0.35
CA ALA A 83 -20.49 3.96 -0.18
C ALA A 83 -20.27 5.13 0.79
N ILE A 84 -21.32 5.62 1.45
CA ILE A 84 -21.23 6.71 2.44
C ILE A 84 -20.44 6.24 3.67
N GLU A 85 -20.69 5.03 4.16
CA GLU A 85 -19.94 4.44 5.28
C GLU A 85 -18.44 4.26 4.94
N PHE A 86 -18.12 3.85 3.71
CA PHE A 86 -16.73 3.76 3.27
C PHE A 86 -16.05 5.13 3.24
N TYR A 87 -16.72 6.17 2.75
CA TYR A 87 -16.17 7.52 2.81
C TYR A 87 -15.92 7.99 4.25
N ASP A 88 -16.79 7.64 5.20
CA ASP A 88 -16.57 7.96 6.61
C ASP A 88 -15.34 7.27 7.19
N LYS A 89 -15.13 5.99 6.86
CA LYS A 89 -13.93 5.25 7.27
C LYS A 89 -12.66 5.84 6.67
N ILE A 90 -12.69 6.21 5.40
CA ILE A 90 -11.55 6.84 4.71
C ILE A 90 -11.24 8.20 5.35
N ILE A 91 -12.25 9.06 5.57
CA ILE A 91 -12.05 10.36 6.21
C ILE A 91 -11.42 10.18 7.59
N LEU A 92 -11.94 9.27 8.41
CA LEU A 92 -11.40 8.98 9.73
C LEU A 92 -9.94 8.53 9.67
N TYR A 93 -9.61 7.62 8.75
CA TYR A 93 -8.24 7.15 8.56
C TYR A 93 -7.30 8.28 8.15
N LEU A 94 -7.70 9.10 7.17
CA LEU A 94 -6.86 10.20 6.68
C LEU A 94 -6.65 11.26 7.77
N GLU A 95 -7.68 11.57 8.57
CA GLU A 95 -7.58 12.52 9.69
C GLU A 95 -6.67 11.99 10.81
N GLN A 96 -6.64 10.67 11.05
CA GLN A 96 -5.72 10.05 12.01
C GLN A 96 -4.27 10.03 11.53
N GLN A 97 -4.05 9.90 10.22
CA GLN A 97 -2.71 9.82 9.63
C GLN A 97 -2.04 11.18 9.44
N GLU A 98 -2.75 12.32 9.61
CA GLU A 98 -2.19 13.68 9.46
C GLU A 98 -0.94 13.92 10.33
N ILE A 99 -0.80 13.20 11.45
CA ILE A 99 0.38 13.27 12.35
C ILE A 99 1.58 12.49 11.79
N ASN A 100 1.36 11.35 11.11
CA ASN A 100 2.42 10.41 10.70
C ASN A 100 2.83 10.59 9.24
N PHE A 101 1.88 10.95 8.39
CA PHE A 101 2.08 11.25 6.99
C PHE A 101 1.53 12.66 6.80
N ASN A 102 2.33 13.56 6.22
CA ASN A 102 1.93 14.92 5.90
C ASN A 102 0.86 14.91 4.78
N MET A 103 -0.30 14.32 5.07
CA MET A 103 -1.41 14.13 4.17
C MET A 103 -1.99 15.47 3.80
N LYS A 104 -2.27 15.63 2.52
CA LYS A 104 -2.66 16.92 1.97
C LYS A 104 -4.10 17.20 2.41
N LYS A 105 -4.34 18.37 3.01
CA LYS A 105 -5.71 18.83 3.38
C LYS A 105 -6.66 18.80 2.17
N GLU A 106 -6.10 18.89 0.97
CA GLU A 106 -6.76 18.76 -0.32
C GLU A 106 -7.37 17.37 -0.54
N GLU A 107 -6.71 16.28 -0.13
CA GLU A 107 -7.19 14.91 -0.30
C GLU A 107 -8.42 14.66 0.59
N VAL A 108 -8.31 15.01 1.87
CA VAL A 108 -9.45 14.95 2.81
C VAL A 108 -10.63 15.79 2.32
N LYS A 109 -10.36 16.98 1.79
CA LYS A 109 -11.38 17.86 1.20
C LYS A 109 -12.04 17.22 -0.03
N PHE A 110 -11.27 16.54 -0.86
CA PHE A 110 -11.79 15.83 -2.03
C PHE A 110 -12.70 14.67 -1.62
N ILE A 111 -12.29 13.82 -0.67
CA ILE A 111 -13.11 12.72 -0.16
C ILE A 111 -14.41 13.25 0.47
N LYS A 112 -14.35 14.34 1.25
CA LYS A 112 -15.55 14.99 1.81
C LYS A 112 -16.52 15.47 0.72
N LYS A 113 -16.01 15.93 -0.43
CA LYS A 113 -16.84 16.31 -1.58
C LYS A 113 -17.52 15.09 -2.20
N LEU A 114 -16.79 14.00 -2.40
CA LEU A 114 -17.36 12.74 -2.92
C LEU A 114 -18.48 12.20 -2.02
N LYS A 115 -18.28 12.20 -0.69
CA LYS A 115 -19.32 11.82 0.28
C LYS A 115 -20.59 12.66 0.11
N LYS A 116 -20.44 13.98 -0.06
CA LYS A 116 -21.58 14.89 -0.27
C LYS A 116 -22.34 14.56 -1.56
N ASP A 117 -21.64 14.18 -2.61
CA ASP A 117 -22.27 13.83 -3.87
C ASP A 117 -22.96 12.46 -3.80
N ALA A 118 -22.38 11.47 -3.10
CA ALA A 118 -23.04 10.20 -2.80
C ALA A 118 -24.34 10.38 -1.99
N LEU A 119 -24.35 11.27 -1.01
CA LEU A 119 -25.56 11.62 -0.23
C LEU A 119 -26.66 12.22 -1.12
N LYS A 120 -26.31 13.10 -2.06
CA LYS A 120 -27.28 13.65 -3.02
C LYS A 120 -27.85 12.56 -3.92
N GLN A 121 -26.99 11.68 -4.44
CA GLN A 121 -27.41 10.55 -5.27
C GLN A 121 -28.38 9.65 -4.50
N GLN A 122 -28.06 9.27 -3.26
CA GLN A 122 -28.95 8.49 -2.41
C GLN A 122 -30.34 9.13 -2.25
N PHE A 123 -30.37 10.45 -2.01
CA PHE A 123 -31.62 11.19 -1.86
C PHE A 123 -32.44 11.25 -3.15
N ILE A 124 -31.78 11.47 -4.30
CA ILE A 124 -32.43 11.49 -5.61
C ILE A 124 -32.97 10.09 -5.95
N SER A 125 -32.17 9.04 -5.77
CA SER A 125 -32.57 7.65 -5.98
C SER A 125 -33.79 7.30 -5.12
N ALA A 126 -33.80 7.65 -3.83
CA ALA A 126 -34.93 7.40 -2.95
C ALA A 126 -36.22 8.10 -3.43
N LYS A 127 -36.12 9.35 -3.92
CA LYS A 127 -37.26 10.06 -4.51
C LYS A 127 -37.76 9.39 -5.78
N GLN A 128 -36.85 8.95 -6.64
CA GLN A 128 -37.20 8.26 -7.88
C GLN A 128 -37.92 6.95 -7.58
N THR A 129 -37.40 6.14 -6.66
CA THR A 129 -38.06 4.91 -6.20
C THR A 129 -39.48 5.17 -5.70
N ILE A 130 -39.69 6.23 -4.91
CA ILE A 130 -41.04 6.59 -4.44
C ILE A 130 -41.96 6.92 -5.62
N LEU A 131 -41.49 7.74 -6.57
CA LEU A 131 -42.29 8.13 -7.75
C LEU A 131 -42.63 6.93 -8.64
N ASP A 132 -41.65 6.07 -8.90
CA ASP A 132 -41.83 4.86 -9.72
C ASP A 132 -42.88 3.93 -9.08
N ASN A 133 -42.86 3.81 -7.74
CA ASN A 133 -43.87 3.05 -7.01
C ASN A 133 -45.27 3.65 -7.17
N PHE A 134 -45.42 4.98 -7.19
CA PHE A 134 -46.72 5.61 -7.42
C PHE A 134 -47.27 5.38 -8.83
N ILE A 135 -46.41 5.43 -9.85
CA ILE A 135 -46.81 5.23 -11.25
C ILE A 135 -47.17 3.78 -11.51
N ASN A 136 -46.42 2.82 -10.96
CA ASN A 136 -46.65 1.38 -11.17
C ASN A 136 -47.89 0.82 -10.42
N ILE A 137 -48.55 1.62 -9.58
CA ILE A 137 -49.79 1.26 -8.86
C ILE A 137 -51.05 1.78 -9.60
N ALA A 138 -50.91 2.70 -10.57
CA ALA A 138 -52.01 3.26 -11.36
C ALA A 138 -52.26 2.48 -12.66
#